data_AF-A0A920J4N1-F1
#
_entry.id   AF-A0A920J4N1-F1
#
_cell.length_a   1.000
_cell.length_b   1.000
_cell.length_c   1.000
_cell.angle_alpha   90.00
_cell.angle_beta   90.00
_cell.angle_gamma   90.00
#
_symmetry.space_group_name_H-M   'P 1'
#
loop_
_entity.id
_entity.type
_entity.pdbx_description
1 polymer ?
#
loop_
_entity_poly.entity_id
_entity_poly.type
_entity_poly.pdbx_seq_one_letter_code
_entity_poly.pdbx_strand_id
1 'polypeptide(L)'
;MSLSNLAVSKEEHQPAQKRSKKNSIKEVIIGSSDPSQDGLKVLSNAGIKTQIGVLKDQTDDHHKGFLSRVERKRPYLRCKIACSLDGGVAFLNGESKWITSEKSRIDSHNLRKKSDAIITGIGTVIADDPKMTVRSKEVKKQPIVCVLDTKLKSKGTEKIYQRDSESFIFTKTNQKTINNKNIKIVEIDFKRRRHKPKRHT
;
A
#
# COMPACT_ATOMS: atom_id res chain seq x y z
N MET A 1 -20.89 -14.82 0.03
CA MET A 1 -21.17 -13.57 0.76
C MET A 1 -20.01 -12.61 0.52
N SER A 2 -20.27 -11.55 -0.25
CA SER A 2 -19.29 -10.61 -0.80
C SER A 2 -18.85 -9.60 0.26
N LEU A 3 -17.53 -9.44 0.44
CA LEU A 3 -16.90 -8.41 1.28
C LEU A 3 -16.95 -7.04 0.55
N SER A 4 -18.14 -6.47 0.39
CA SER A 4 -18.33 -5.12 -0.18
C SER A 4 -18.55 -4.02 0.86
N ASN A 5 -18.52 -4.33 2.16
CA ASN A 5 -18.86 -3.35 3.20
C ASN A 5 -17.66 -3.03 4.09
N LEU A 6 -16.72 -2.21 3.59
CA LEU A 6 -15.85 -1.42 4.45
C LEU A 6 -15.42 -0.12 3.74
N ALA A 7 -16.40 0.61 3.23
CA ALA A 7 -16.23 2.01 2.86
C ALA A 7 -16.62 2.87 4.06
N VAL A 8 -15.60 3.46 4.68
CA VAL A 8 -15.53 4.77 5.37
C VAL A 8 -16.84 5.37 5.88
N SER A 9 -16.83 5.65 7.19
CA SER A 9 -17.81 6.42 7.96
C SER A 9 -18.57 7.48 7.16
N LYS A 10 -19.91 7.38 7.25
CA LYS A 10 -20.89 8.38 6.84
C LYS A 10 -20.70 9.68 7.65
N GLU A 11 -19.87 10.59 7.16
CA GLU A 11 -20.22 12.01 7.22
C GLU A 11 -20.80 12.33 5.83
N GLU A 12 -22.06 12.78 5.78
CA GLU A 12 -22.72 13.19 4.53
C GLU A 12 -22.10 14.48 3.99
N HIS A 13 -20.84 14.39 3.53
CA HIS A 13 -20.20 15.48 2.82
C HIS A 13 -20.82 15.61 1.43
N GLN A 14 -21.41 16.77 1.17
CA GLN A 14 -21.97 17.08 -0.14
C GLN A 14 -20.87 16.93 -1.22
N PRO A 15 -21.12 16.18 -2.32
CA PRO A 15 -20.14 16.00 -3.38
C PRO A 15 -19.58 17.32 -3.89
N ALA A 16 -18.26 17.37 -4.11
CA ALA A 16 -17.57 18.59 -4.50
C ALA A 16 -18.21 19.27 -5.74
N GLN A 17 -18.70 18.49 -6.71
CA GLN A 17 -19.36 19.04 -7.90
C GLN A 17 -20.67 19.78 -7.56
N LYS A 18 -21.44 19.26 -6.60
CA LYS A 18 -22.66 19.92 -6.11
C LYS A 18 -22.33 21.21 -5.35
N ARG A 19 -21.22 21.22 -4.61
CA ARG A 19 -20.73 22.42 -3.91
C ARG A 19 -20.25 23.50 -4.88
N SER A 20 -19.57 23.12 -5.97
CA SER A 20 -19.18 24.06 -7.03
C SER A 20 -20.37 24.77 -7.65
N LYS A 21 -21.46 24.04 -7.89
CA LYS A 21 -22.73 24.62 -8.36
C LYS A 21 -23.33 25.58 -7.33
N LYS A 22 -23.41 25.17 -6.06
CA LYS A 22 -23.94 26.01 -4.97
C LYS A 22 -23.18 27.33 -4.83
N ASN A 23 -21.86 27.29 -5.03
CA ASN A 23 -20.98 28.44 -4.86
C ASN A 23 -20.81 29.28 -6.14
N SER A 24 -21.60 29.04 -7.19
CA SER A 24 -21.52 29.79 -8.47
C SER A 24 -20.11 29.81 -9.09
N ILE A 25 -19.37 28.70 -8.98
CA ILE A 25 -18.05 28.56 -9.59
C ILE A 25 -18.21 28.53 -11.12
N LYS A 26 -17.52 29.44 -11.81
CA LYS A 26 -17.60 29.58 -13.27
C LYS A 26 -16.70 28.61 -14.04
N GLU A 27 -15.55 28.27 -13.46
CA GLU A 27 -14.55 27.42 -14.10
C GLU A 27 -13.88 26.49 -13.08
N VAL A 28 -13.62 25.25 -13.48
CA VAL A 28 -12.92 24.24 -12.68
C VAL A 28 -11.77 23.66 -13.49
N ILE A 29 -10.57 23.73 -12.94
CA ILE A 29 -9.35 23.14 -13.52
C ILE A 29 -9.06 21.82 -12.82
N ILE A 30 -8.88 20.76 -13.61
CA ILE A 30 -8.75 19.38 -13.13
C ILE A 30 -7.44 18.80 -13.68
N GLY A 31 -6.59 18.32 -12.78
CA GLY A 31 -5.34 17.67 -13.20
C GLY A 31 -5.56 16.32 -13.85
N SER A 32 -6.24 15.42 -13.14
CA SER A 32 -6.55 14.07 -13.63
C SER A 32 -8.02 13.72 -13.44
N SER A 33 -8.58 12.99 -14.40
CA SER A 33 -9.92 12.41 -14.27
C SER A 33 -9.92 11.26 -13.27
N ASP A 34 -10.95 11.17 -12.42
CA ASP A 34 -11.19 10.01 -11.56
C ASP A 34 -11.98 8.94 -12.34
N PRO A 35 -11.38 7.77 -12.66
CA PRO A 35 -12.05 6.72 -13.42
C PRO A 35 -13.14 5.98 -12.61
N SER A 36 -13.31 6.28 -11.32
CA SER A 36 -14.35 5.69 -10.46
C SER A 36 -15.59 6.55 -10.28
N GLN A 37 -15.62 7.76 -10.83
CA GLN A 37 -16.68 8.75 -10.56
C GLN A 37 -17.13 9.48 -11.84
N ASP A 38 -18.39 9.93 -11.88
CA ASP A 38 -18.97 10.68 -13.00
C ASP A 38 -18.92 12.21 -12.80
N GLY A 39 -18.00 12.72 -11.98
CA GLY A 39 -17.97 14.14 -11.58
C GLY A 39 -17.90 15.13 -12.73
N LEU A 40 -17.18 14.79 -13.80
CA LEU A 40 -17.07 15.63 -15.00
C LEU A 40 -18.42 15.85 -15.70
N LYS A 41 -19.25 14.80 -15.79
CA LYS A 41 -20.60 14.88 -16.36
C LYS A 41 -21.47 15.81 -15.52
N VAL A 42 -21.37 15.73 -14.19
CA VAL A 42 -22.13 16.60 -13.28
C VAL A 42 -21.76 18.08 -13.47
N LEU A 43 -20.47 18.39 -13.61
CA LEU A 43 -20.00 19.76 -13.86
C LEU A 43 -20.46 20.27 -15.24
N SER A 44 -20.33 19.44 -16.28
CA SER A 44 -20.77 19.75 -17.63
C SER A 44 -22.28 20.04 -17.68
N ASN A 45 -23.10 19.18 -17.06
CA ASN A 45 -24.56 19.36 -17.02
C ASN A 45 -24.99 20.58 -16.21
N ALA A 46 -24.13 21.08 -15.33
CA ALA A 46 -24.36 22.31 -14.57
C ALA A 46 -23.92 23.59 -15.32
N GLY A 47 -23.41 23.47 -16.57
CA GLY A 47 -22.93 24.59 -17.35
C GLY A 47 -21.60 25.17 -16.86
N ILE A 48 -20.85 24.45 -16.02
CA ILE A 48 -19.57 24.90 -15.49
C ILE A 48 -18.47 24.57 -16.51
N LYS A 49 -17.67 25.57 -16.89
CA LYS A 49 -16.52 25.36 -17.79
C LYS A 49 -15.48 24.48 -17.09
N THR A 50 -14.98 23.46 -17.79
CA THR A 50 -13.95 22.56 -17.24
C THR A 50 -12.73 22.51 -18.14
N GLN A 51 -11.54 22.61 -17.55
CA GLN A 51 -10.27 22.34 -18.21
C GLN A 51 -9.64 21.12 -17.53
N ILE A 52 -9.28 20.10 -18.31
CA ILE A 52 -8.81 18.81 -17.80
C ILE A 52 -7.40 18.56 -18.33
N GLY A 53 -6.56 17.90 -17.52
CA GLY A 53 -5.22 17.47 -17.92
C GLY A 53 -4.10 18.40 -17.48
N VAL A 54 -4.39 19.44 -16.68
CA VAL A 54 -3.38 20.40 -16.24
C VAL A 54 -2.46 19.74 -15.19
N LEU A 55 -1.17 19.61 -15.50
CA LEU A 55 -0.22 18.85 -14.65
C LEU A 55 -0.68 17.42 -14.39
N LYS A 56 -1.26 16.77 -15.41
CA LYS A 56 -1.80 15.41 -15.31
C LYS A 56 -0.77 14.43 -14.81
N ASP A 57 0.46 14.46 -15.32
CA ASP A 57 1.49 13.48 -14.95
C ASP A 57 1.88 13.59 -13.48
N GLN A 58 2.00 14.81 -12.94
CA GLN A 58 2.27 15.05 -11.52
C GLN A 58 1.09 14.63 -10.65
N THR A 59 -0.13 14.89 -11.11
CA THR A 59 -1.35 14.50 -10.41
C THR A 59 -1.52 12.98 -10.38
N ASP A 60 -1.22 12.30 -11.49
CA ASP A 60 -1.24 10.84 -11.59
C ASP A 60 -0.15 10.21 -10.74
N ASP A 61 1.06 10.79 -10.72
CA ASP A 61 2.17 10.35 -9.85
C ASP A 61 1.74 10.35 -8.37
N HIS A 62 1.14 11.46 -7.93
CA HIS A 62 0.62 11.60 -6.58
C HIS A 62 -0.45 10.54 -6.25
N HIS A 63 -1.28 10.16 -7.22
CA HIS A 63 -2.39 9.21 -7.04
C HIS A 63 -2.11 7.78 -7.53
N LYS A 64 -0.85 7.43 -7.85
CA LYS A 64 -0.44 6.10 -8.37
C LYS A 64 -1.08 4.91 -7.65
N GLY A 65 -1.15 4.97 -6.32
CA GLY A 65 -1.75 3.91 -5.50
C GLY A 65 -3.26 3.75 -5.75
N PHE A 66 -3.98 4.87 -5.83
CA PHE A 66 -5.41 4.89 -6.12
C PHE A 66 -5.71 4.44 -7.56
N LEU A 67 -5.06 5.07 -8.54
CA LEU A 67 -5.27 4.77 -9.96
C LEU A 67 -4.98 3.28 -10.26
N SER A 68 -3.89 2.74 -9.72
CA SER A 68 -3.57 1.31 -9.80
C SER A 68 -4.73 0.41 -9.35
N ARG A 69 -5.36 0.75 -8.22
CA ARG A 69 -6.46 -0.06 -7.67
C ARG A 69 -7.73 0.05 -8.50
N VAL A 70 -8.07 1.25 -8.97
CA VAL A 70 -9.31 1.47 -9.71
C VAL A 70 -9.21 0.87 -11.12
N GLU A 71 -8.11 1.11 -11.81
CA GLU A 71 -7.92 0.74 -13.22
C GLU A 71 -7.48 -0.72 -13.37
N ARG A 72 -6.42 -1.12 -12.65
CA ARG A 72 -5.80 -2.45 -12.80
C ARG A 72 -6.34 -3.49 -11.81
N LYS A 73 -7.21 -3.10 -10.88
CA LYS A 73 -7.70 -3.95 -9.77
C LYS A 73 -6.55 -4.60 -8.98
N ARG A 74 -5.41 -3.91 -8.91
CA ARG A 74 -4.19 -4.38 -8.24
C ARG A 74 -3.53 -3.23 -7.48
N PRO A 75 -2.86 -3.49 -6.35
CA PRO A 75 -2.11 -2.45 -5.66
C PRO A 75 -0.93 -1.97 -6.52
N TYR A 76 -0.52 -0.72 -6.28
CA TYR A 76 0.77 -0.23 -6.77
C TYR A 76 1.87 -0.84 -5.91
N LEU A 77 2.85 -1.50 -6.52
CA LEU A 77 3.93 -2.19 -5.81
C LEU A 77 5.22 -1.39 -5.92
N ARG A 78 5.90 -1.21 -4.77
CA ARG A 78 7.27 -0.70 -4.70
C ARG A 78 8.16 -1.81 -4.16
N CYS A 79 9.19 -2.17 -4.90
CA CYS A 79 10.25 -3.05 -4.41
C CYS A 79 11.42 -2.20 -3.95
N LYS A 80 11.96 -2.48 -2.77
CA LYS A 80 13.14 -1.79 -2.23
C LYS A 80 14.19 -2.82 -1.87
N ILE A 81 15.42 -2.57 -2.31
CA ILE A 81 16.60 -3.38 -2.01
C ILE A 81 17.69 -2.45 -1.47
N ALA A 82 18.49 -2.92 -0.50
CA ALA A 82 19.77 -2.32 -0.13
C ALA A 82 20.84 -3.37 -0.38
N CYS A 83 21.88 -3.00 -1.10
CA CYS A 83 23.00 -3.87 -1.43
C CYS A 83 24.30 -3.06 -1.49
N SER A 84 25.43 -3.76 -1.39
CA SER A 84 26.74 -3.25 -1.75
C SER A 84 26.84 -3.03 -3.27
N LEU A 85 27.93 -2.42 -3.71
CA LEU A 85 28.13 -2.09 -5.14
C LEU A 85 28.16 -3.33 -6.04
N ASP A 86 28.66 -4.45 -5.53
CA ASP A 86 28.70 -5.77 -6.16
C ASP A 86 27.39 -6.57 -5.98
N GLY A 87 26.35 -5.97 -5.40
CA GLY A 87 25.02 -6.57 -5.27
C GLY A 87 24.82 -7.45 -4.02
N GLY A 88 25.80 -7.51 -3.12
CA GLY A 88 25.70 -8.23 -1.85
C GLY A 88 24.67 -7.61 -0.89
N VAL A 89 23.83 -8.44 -0.26
CA VAL A 89 22.79 -8.00 0.70
C VAL A 89 23.09 -8.39 2.16
N ALA A 90 24.12 -9.20 2.36
CA ALA A 90 24.70 -9.62 3.64
C ALA A 90 26.11 -10.16 3.38
N PHE A 91 26.95 -10.17 4.42
CA PHE A 91 28.21 -10.90 4.42
C PHE A 91 27.97 -12.43 4.45
N LEU A 92 29.00 -13.21 4.11
CA LEU A 92 28.93 -14.69 4.11
C LEU A 92 28.61 -15.27 5.50
N ASN A 93 28.99 -14.56 6.56
CA ASN A 93 28.68 -14.90 7.95
C ASN A 93 27.24 -14.53 8.35
N GLY A 94 26.44 -13.94 7.45
CA GLY A 94 25.07 -13.52 7.68
C GLY A 94 24.92 -12.10 8.26
N GLU A 95 26.01 -11.39 8.55
CA GLU A 95 25.93 -10.01 9.02
C GLU A 95 25.49 -9.07 7.89
N SER A 96 24.48 -8.26 8.14
CA SER A 96 23.85 -7.41 7.11
C SER A 96 23.60 -5.98 7.57
N LYS A 97 24.10 -5.63 8.77
CA LYS A 97 23.82 -4.34 9.39
C LYS A 97 24.63 -3.23 8.72
N TRP A 98 23.90 -2.20 8.30
CA TRP A 98 24.43 -0.90 7.87
C TRP A 98 25.26 -0.89 6.59
N ILE A 99 24.92 -1.75 5.61
CA ILE A 99 25.46 -1.68 4.24
C ILE A 99 25.19 -0.30 3.60
N THR A 100 23.99 0.27 3.80
CA THR A 100 23.64 1.59 3.26
C THR A 100 23.64 2.68 4.33
N SER A 101 23.86 3.93 3.89
CA SER A 101 23.94 5.12 4.75
C SER A 101 22.63 5.44 5.47
N GLU A 102 22.70 6.32 6.47
CA GLU A 102 21.52 6.81 7.20
C GLU A 102 20.49 7.49 6.28
N LYS A 103 20.94 8.30 5.33
CA LYS A 103 20.08 8.96 4.34
C LYS A 103 19.23 7.93 3.56
N SER A 104 19.81 6.80 3.17
CA SER A 104 19.10 5.70 2.50
C SER A 104 18.01 5.07 3.40
N ARG A 105 18.25 5.02 4.71
CA ARG A 105 17.29 4.48 5.68
C ARG A 105 16.14 5.45 5.94
N ILE A 106 16.41 6.76 5.94
CA ILE A 106 15.37 7.81 5.99
C ILE A 106 14.47 7.69 4.76
N ASP A 107 15.03 7.52 3.57
CA ASP A 107 14.23 7.33 2.36
C ASP A 107 13.36 6.06 2.44
N SER A 108 13.91 4.96 2.96
CA SER A 108 13.13 3.74 3.22
C SER A 108 11.96 3.99 4.19
N HIS A 109 12.12 4.88 5.18
CA HIS A 109 11.02 5.29 6.06
C HIS A 109 9.96 6.13 5.33
N ASN A 110 10.36 7.00 4.40
CA ASN A 110 9.42 7.76 3.57
C ASN A 110 8.60 6.83 2.66
N LEU A 111 9.21 5.79 2.09
CA LEU A 111 8.48 4.78 1.32
C LEU A 111 7.44 4.05 2.18
N ARG A 112 7.77 3.73 3.43
CA ARG A 112 6.81 3.14 4.38
C ARG A 112 5.66 4.11 4.71
N LYS A 113 5.94 5.42 4.89
CA LYS A 113 4.92 6.46 5.12
C LYS A 113 3.92 6.55 3.97
N LYS A 114 4.38 6.34 2.72
CA LYS A 114 3.58 6.39 1.49
C LYS A 114 2.91 5.05 1.12
N SER A 115 2.90 4.05 2.01
CA SER A 115 2.42 2.70 1.70
C SER A 115 1.33 2.27 2.68
N ASP A 116 0.30 1.62 2.16
CA ASP A 116 -0.77 1.05 2.98
C ASP A 116 -0.32 -0.23 3.71
N ALA A 117 0.60 -0.98 3.08
CA ALA A 117 1.12 -2.25 3.58
C ALA A 117 2.63 -2.40 3.32
N ILE A 118 3.30 -3.15 4.18
CA ILE A 118 4.69 -3.60 4.00
C ILE A 118 4.70 -5.11 3.91
N ILE A 119 5.36 -5.67 2.88
CA ILE A 119 5.48 -7.12 2.70
C ILE A 119 6.93 -7.53 2.97
N THR A 120 7.11 -8.60 3.74
CA THR A 120 8.43 -9.21 3.96
C THR A 120 8.33 -10.74 4.02
N GLY A 121 9.44 -11.43 3.80
CA GLY A 121 9.53 -12.88 4.02
C GLY A 121 9.84 -13.22 5.48
N ILE A 122 9.45 -14.42 5.91
CA ILE A 122 9.79 -14.98 7.22
C ILE A 122 11.31 -15.04 7.49
N GLY A 123 12.14 -15.22 6.45
CA GLY A 123 13.60 -15.21 6.60
C GLY A 123 14.13 -13.91 7.20
N THR A 124 13.64 -12.76 6.71
CA THR A 124 13.98 -11.44 7.26
C THR A 124 13.46 -11.26 8.68
N VAL A 125 12.27 -11.77 9.00
CA VAL A 125 11.73 -11.70 10.36
C VAL A 125 12.61 -12.44 11.35
N ILE A 126 13.06 -13.66 10.99
CA ILE A 126 13.92 -14.48 11.83
C ILE A 126 15.33 -13.88 11.95
N ALA A 127 15.90 -13.38 10.85
CA ALA A 127 17.26 -12.87 10.84
C ALA A 127 17.41 -11.49 11.50
N ASP A 128 16.46 -10.58 11.24
CA ASP A 128 16.60 -9.16 11.61
C ASP A 128 15.68 -8.73 12.77
N ASP A 129 14.66 -9.54 13.11
CA ASP A 129 13.58 -9.22 14.06
C ASP A 129 13.09 -7.74 13.95
N PRO A 130 12.64 -7.31 12.74
CA PRO A 130 12.42 -5.90 12.46
C PRO A 130 11.03 -5.45 12.93
N LYS A 131 10.91 -4.20 13.42
CA LYS A 131 9.58 -3.61 13.71
C LYS A 131 8.76 -3.28 12.45
N MET A 132 9.42 -2.97 11.33
CA MET A 132 8.79 -2.48 10.07
C MET A 132 7.81 -1.30 10.24
N THR A 133 8.05 -0.42 11.21
CA THR A 133 7.22 0.77 11.47
C THR A 133 7.73 2.02 10.75
N VAL A 134 6.86 3.02 10.63
CA VAL A 134 7.28 4.40 10.38
C VAL A 134 7.53 5.08 11.73
N ARG A 135 8.73 5.61 11.96
CA ARG A 135 9.17 6.12 13.26
C ARG A 135 9.00 7.64 13.43
N SER A 136 8.29 8.28 12.50
CA SER A 136 8.01 9.73 12.56
C SER A 136 6.77 9.98 13.42
N LYS A 137 6.82 11.02 14.26
CA LYS A 137 5.72 11.44 15.16
C LYS A 137 4.45 11.87 14.40
N GLU A 138 4.57 12.23 13.13
CA GLU A 138 3.47 12.75 12.30
C GLU A 138 2.55 11.67 11.70
N VAL A 139 2.88 10.40 11.89
CA VAL A 139 2.20 9.31 11.19
C VAL A 139 0.92 8.94 11.93
N LYS A 140 -0.22 9.41 11.41
CA LYS A 140 -1.55 9.10 11.94
C LYS A 140 -1.92 7.61 11.82
N LYS A 141 -1.39 6.92 10.79
CA LYS A 141 -1.71 5.50 10.52
C LYS A 141 -0.44 4.75 10.12
N GLN A 142 -0.13 3.68 10.85
CA GLN A 142 0.94 2.76 10.49
C GLN A 142 0.52 1.85 9.33
N PRO A 143 1.43 1.50 8.41
CA PRO A 143 1.16 0.47 7.41
C PRO A 143 0.91 -0.87 8.10
N ILE A 144 -0.03 -1.65 7.57
CA ILE A 144 -0.16 -3.05 7.96
C ILE A 144 1.09 -3.82 7.53
N VAL A 145 1.38 -4.91 8.23
CA VAL A 145 2.48 -5.79 7.85
C VAL A 145 1.94 -7.09 7.31
N CYS A 146 2.53 -7.56 6.22
CA CYS A 146 2.24 -8.85 5.62
C CYS A 146 3.53 -9.70 5.61
N VAL A 147 3.53 -10.81 6.34
CA VAL A 147 4.65 -11.75 6.37
C VAL A 147 4.31 -12.95 5.49
N LEU A 148 5.19 -13.24 4.52
CA LEU A 148 5.13 -14.45 3.72
C LEU A 148 5.86 -15.57 4.47
N ASP A 149 5.09 -16.49 5.04
CA ASP A 149 5.60 -17.58 5.88
C ASP A 149 4.95 -18.90 5.46
N THR A 150 5.51 -19.52 4.43
CA THR A 150 4.96 -20.74 3.81
C THR A 150 4.73 -21.88 4.80
N LYS A 151 5.58 -22.00 5.84
CA LYS A 151 5.57 -23.12 6.80
C LYS A 151 5.09 -22.69 8.20
N LEU A 152 4.61 -21.46 8.36
CA LEU A 152 4.18 -20.90 9.64
C LEU A 152 5.24 -21.09 10.75
N LYS A 153 6.46 -20.60 10.49
CA LYS A 153 7.58 -20.58 11.44
C LYS A 153 7.49 -19.44 12.46
N SER A 154 6.75 -18.37 12.17
CA SER A 154 6.53 -17.27 13.11
C SER A 154 6.00 -17.78 14.45
N LYS A 155 6.55 -17.24 15.54
CA LYS A 155 6.15 -17.55 16.92
C LYS A 155 5.05 -16.62 17.43
N GLY A 156 4.90 -15.44 16.81
CA GLY A 156 3.96 -14.40 17.21
C GLY A 156 4.50 -13.43 18.24
N THR A 157 5.72 -13.65 18.74
CA THR A 157 6.41 -12.82 19.73
C THR A 157 7.43 -11.87 19.11
N GLU A 158 7.70 -11.99 17.81
CA GLU A 158 8.65 -11.16 17.08
C GLU A 158 8.24 -9.67 17.10
N LYS A 159 9.22 -8.76 17.08
CA LYS A 159 9.00 -7.31 17.19
C LYS A 159 8.09 -6.77 16.09
N ILE A 160 8.03 -7.46 14.95
CA ILE A 160 7.15 -7.10 13.84
C ILE A 160 5.66 -7.20 14.21
N TYR A 161 5.30 -8.05 15.19
CA TYR A 161 3.94 -8.28 15.66
C TYR A 161 3.60 -7.53 16.96
N GLN A 162 4.60 -6.93 17.62
CA GLN A 162 4.44 -6.12 18.83
C GLN A 162 4.09 -4.67 18.46
N ARG A 163 2.94 -4.49 17.82
CA ARG A 163 2.46 -3.21 17.27
C ARG A 163 0.97 -3.05 17.48
N ASP A 164 0.49 -1.82 17.51
CA ASP A 164 -0.95 -1.51 17.61
C ASP A 164 -1.70 -1.66 16.27
N SER A 165 -0.99 -2.00 15.19
CA SER A 165 -1.54 -2.20 13.85
C SER A 165 -1.65 -3.69 13.52
N GLU A 166 -2.68 -4.05 12.74
CA GLU A 166 -2.86 -5.42 12.26
C GLU A 166 -1.65 -5.94 11.46
N SER A 167 -1.38 -7.23 11.64
CA SER A 167 -0.37 -7.98 10.90
C SER A 167 -1.02 -9.22 10.27
N PHE A 168 -0.64 -9.53 9.05
CA PHE A 168 -1.11 -10.68 8.29
C PHE A 168 0.04 -11.66 8.10
N ILE A 169 -0.23 -12.94 8.31
CA ILE A 169 0.70 -14.02 7.95
C ILE A 169 0.06 -14.82 6.83
N PHE A 170 0.72 -14.86 5.68
CA PHE A 170 0.31 -15.65 4.53
C PHE A 170 1.08 -16.97 4.52
N THR A 171 0.36 -18.07 4.62
CA THR A 171 0.91 -19.43 4.82
C THR A 171 0.24 -20.45 3.90
N LYS A 172 0.88 -21.59 3.67
CA LYS A 172 0.27 -22.76 3.00
C LYS A 172 -0.40 -23.73 3.98
N THR A 173 -0.18 -23.56 5.28
CA THR A 173 -0.66 -24.47 6.32
C THR A 173 -1.38 -23.69 7.40
N ASN A 174 -2.51 -24.22 7.86
CA ASN A 174 -3.27 -23.69 8.98
C ASN A 174 -3.13 -24.54 10.26
N GLN A 175 -2.06 -25.34 10.36
CA GLN A 175 -1.89 -26.33 11.43
C GLN A 175 -1.41 -25.75 12.77
N LYS A 176 -1.01 -24.48 12.84
CA LYS A 176 -0.55 -23.85 14.09
C LYS A 176 -1.36 -22.61 14.43
N THR A 177 -1.81 -22.54 15.67
CA THR A 177 -2.41 -21.34 16.24
C THR A 177 -1.32 -20.45 16.80
N ILE A 178 -1.35 -19.17 16.47
CA ILE A 178 -0.47 -18.16 17.07
C ILE A 178 -1.31 -17.30 18.02
N ASN A 179 -0.96 -17.30 19.30
CA ASN A 179 -1.68 -16.54 20.32
C ASN A 179 -1.24 -15.07 20.33
N ASN A 180 -1.72 -14.29 19.36
CA ASN A 180 -1.53 -12.85 19.31
C ASN A 180 -2.71 -12.20 18.59
N LYS A 181 -3.46 -11.34 19.30
CA LYS A 181 -4.67 -10.67 18.80
C LYS A 181 -4.45 -9.79 17.56
N ASN A 182 -3.21 -9.34 17.33
CA ASN A 182 -2.86 -8.47 16.21
C ASN A 182 -2.49 -9.26 14.96
N ILE A 183 -2.47 -10.60 15.03
CA ILE A 183 -2.08 -11.47 13.93
C ILE A 183 -3.32 -12.11 13.31
N LYS A 184 -3.46 -11.94 12.00
CA LYS A 184 -4.43 -12.64 11.16
C LYS A 184 -3.69 -13.61 10.25
N ILE A 185 -3.97 -14.90 10.41
CA ILE A 185 -3.40 -15.95 9.54
C ILE A 185 -4.30 -16.10 8.32
N VAL A 186 -3.71 -16.02 7.13
CA VAL A 186 -4.38 -16.19 5.85
C VAL A 186 -3.75 -17.37 5.13
N GLU A 187 -4.52 -18.44 5.01
CA GLU A 187 -4.14 -19.60 4.22
C GLU A 187 -4.25 -19.27 2.72
N ILE A 188 -3.18 -19.52 1.97
CA ILE A 188 -3.16 -19.34 0.52
C ILE A 188 -2.98 -20.71 -0.14
N ASP A 189 -3.99 -21.10 -0.94
CA ASP A 189 -3.85 -22.15 -1.94
C ASP A 189 -3.14 -21.60 -3.18
N PHE A 190 -1.88 -21.97 -3.37
CA PHE A 190 -1.11 -21.63 -4.58
C PHE A 190 -1.46 -22.57 -5.74
N LYS A 191 -2.75 -22.70 -6.08
CA LYS A 191 -3.11 -23.27 -7.38
C LYS A 191 -2.51 -22.39 -8.47
N ARG A 192 -1.67 -22.99 -9.34
CA ARG A 192 -0.93 -22.34 -10.44
C ARG A 192 -1.87 -21.61 -11.42
N ARG A 193 -2.40 -20.45 -11.07
CA ARG A 193 -2.89 -19.49 -12.04
C ARG A 193 -1.68 -18.68 -12.50
N ARG A 194 -0.96 -19.19 -13.50
CA ARG A 194 -0.06 -18.35 -14.32
C ARG A 194 -0.93 -17.24 -14.90
N HIS A 195 -0.85 -16.04 -14.35
CA HIS A 195 -1.40 -14.86 -14.99
C HIS A 195 -0.60 -14.68 -16.28
N LYS A 196 -1.20 -15.02 -17.44
CA LYS A 196 -0.61 -14.66 -18.72
C LYS A 196 -0.62 -13.12 -18.77
N PRO A 197 0.54 -12.44 -18.79
CA PRO A 197 0.54 -11.00 -18.96
C PRO A 197 -0.17 -10.68 -20.28
N LYS A 198 -1.15 -9.77 -20.26
CA LYS A 198 -1.67 -9.20 -21.49
C LYS A 198 -0.49 -8.52 -22.18
N ARG A 199 -0.03 -9.06 -23.30
CA ARG A 199 0.95 -8.37 -24.16
C ARG A 199 0.28 -7.08 -24.60
N HIS A 200 0.87 -5.94 -24.24
CA HIS A 200 0.57 -4.69 -24.93
C HIS A 200 1.32 -4.79 -26.27
N THR A 201 0.57 -5.09 -27.34
CA THR A 201 0.96 -4.86 -28.73
C THR A 201 0.66 -3.41 -29.08
#